data_AF-A0A200RDA1-F1
#
_entry.id   AF-A0A200RDA1-F1
#
_cell.length_a   1.000
_cell.length_b   1.000
_cell.length_c   1.000
_cell.angle_alpha   90.00
_cell.angle_beta   90.00
_cell.angle_gamma   90.00
#
_symmetry.space_group_name_H-M   'P 1'
#
loop_
_entity.id
_entity.type
_entity.pdbx_description
1 polymer ?
#
loop_
_entity_poly.entity_id
_entity_poly.type
_entity_poly.pdbx_seq_one_letter_code
_entity_poly.pdbx_strand_id
1 'polypeptide(L)'
;MKEMLMDMKAGSLDLGFSEWLESFQDRSEEKEAVNRRKLVSKWHPTTKGTLKRSYRVPSKSVGQKLLKAIASLLSDDDHFRDATSHKGCQIRRESAHGESVCCNNVRALFDELPTPHLVVEITAFPAGPLTEKDYAKAEKLEKVLRSGASI
;
A
#
# COMPACT_ATOMS: atom_id res chain seq x y z
N MET A 1 -50.70 -13.67 14.41
CA MET A 1 -49.62 -13.37 15.36
C MET A 1 -48.39 -14.12 14.86
N LYS A 2 -47.24 -13.54 14.52
CA LYS A 2 -46.68 -12.20 14.66
C LYS A 2 -45.55 -12.10 13.62
N GLU A 3 -45.43 -10.94 12.98
CA GLU A 3 -44.33 -10.57 12.08
C GLU A 3 -42.94 -10.74 12.74
N MET A 4 -41.92 -11.01 11.92
CA MET A 4 -40.61 -10.34 12.04
C MET A 4 -39.85 -10.42 10.71
N LEU A 5 -39.95 -9.32 9.97
CA LEU A 5 -39.00 -8.83 8.97
C LEU A 5 -37.67 -8.50 9.66
N MET A 6 -36.54 -8.86 9.06
CA MET A 6 -35.33 -8.02 9.05
C MET A 6 -34.32 -8.51 8.02
N ASP A 7 -34.17 -7.71 6.97
CA ASP A 7 -33.08 -7.71 5.99
C ASP A 7 -31.70 -7.69 6.66
N MET A 8 -30.78 -8.53 6.16
CA MET A 8 -29.35 -8.32 6.41
C MET A 8 -28.55 -8.37 5.10
N LYS A 9 -27.94 -7.22 4.87
CA LYS A 9 -27.26 -6.70 3.69
C LYS A 9 -25.79 -7.13 3.68
N ALA A 10 -25.20 -6.99 2.49
CA ALA A 10 -23.77 -6.78 2.21
C ALA A 10 -22.90 -8.04 2.10
N GLY A 11 -22.37 -8.20 0.89
CA GLY A 11 -21.38 -9.22 0.55
C GLY A 11 -20.02 -8.97 1.21
N SER A 12 -19.26 -10.05 1.30
CA SER A 12 -17.84 -10.00 1.64
C SER A 12 -17.08 -10.90 0.67
N LEU A 13 -16.27 -10.26 -0.17
CA LEU A 13 -15.33 -10.84 -1.15
C LEU A 13 -14.03 -11.31 -0.47
N ASP A 14 -14.10 -11.73 0.80
CA ASP A 14 -12.95 -11.79 1.71
C ASP A 14 -12.49 -13.22 2.01
N LEU A 15 -12.21 -14.02 0.96
CA LEU A 15 -11.59 -15.34 1.13
C LEU A 15 -10.46 -15.64 0.13
N GLY A 16 -10.14 -14.71 -0.80
CA GLY A 16 -9.10 -14.93 -1.82
C GLY A 16 -7.76 -14.23 -1.55
N PHE A 17 -7.65 -13.43 -0.49
CA PHE A 17 -6.46 -12.58 -0.24
C PHE A 17 -5.58 -13.11 0.90
N SER A 18 -6.15 -13.93 1.81
CA SER A 18 -5.43 -14.59 2.90
C SER A 18 -4.45 -15.65 2.37
N GLU A 19 -4.88 -16.49 1.42
CA GLU A 19 -4.01 -17.45 0.72
C GLU A 19 -2.91 -16.76 -0.10
N TRP A 20 -3.18 -15.56 -0.62
CA TRP A 20 -2.19 -14.75 -1.33
C TRP A 20 -1.12 -14.23 -0.35
N LEU A 21 -1.54 -13.75 0.83
CA LEU A 21 -0.65 -13.24 1.88
C LEU A 21 0.25 -14.33 2.51
N GLU A 22 -0.29 -15.54 2.74
CA GLU A 22 0.46 -16.68 3.28
C GLU A 22 1.56 -17.18 2.33
N SER A 23 1.37 -17.06 1.01
CA SER A 23 2.39 -17.46 0.04
C SER A 23 3.65 -16.57 0.04
N PHE A 24 3.67 -15.45 0.78
CA PHE A 24 4.83 -14.54 0.85
C PHE A 24 5.85 -14.85 1.94
N GLN A 25 5.52 -15.69 2.91
CA GLN A 25 6.44 -16.02 4.01
C GLN A 25 7.55 -17.01 3.58
N ASP A 26 7.42 -17.70 2.45
CA ASP A 26 8.30 -18.80 2.03
C ASP A 26 9.38 -18.39 0.99
N ARG A 27 10.08 -17.24 1.16
CA ARG A 27 11.19 -16.90 0.24
C ARG A 27 12.38 -16.15 0.88
N SER A 28 13.17 -16.92 1.63
CA SER A 28 14.65 -16.84 1.83
C SER A 28 15.28 -15.48 2.22
N GLU A 29 15.62 -15.40 3.51
CA GLU A 29 16.16 -14.26 4.27
C GLU A 29 17.54 -13.72 3.82
N GLU A 30 18.37 -14.52 3.15
CA GLU A 30 19.73 -14.13 2.75
C GLU A 30 19.76 -13.29 1.46
N LYS A 31 18.83 -13.56 0.53
CA LYS A 31 18.64 -12.76 -0.70
C LYS A 31 17.95 -11.43 -0.40
N GLU A 32 17.24 -11.34 0.72
CA GLU A 32 16.53 -10.15 1.15
C GLU A 32 17.52 -9.00 1.40
N ALA A 33 18.60 -9.18 2.16
CA ALA A 33 19.48 -8.08 2.59
C ALA A 33 20.16 -7.29 1.44
N VAL A 34 20.61 -7.97 0.39
CA VAL A 34 21.16 -7.32 -0.82
C VAL A 34 20.04 -6.68 -1.66
N ASN A 35 18.84 -7.29 -1.64
CA ASN A 35 17.66 -6.72 -2.27
C ASN A 35 17.20 -5.46 -1.52
N ARG A 36 17.25 -5.41 -0.18
CA ARG A 36 16.88 -4.23 0.65
C ARG A 36 17.57 -2.97 0.16
N ARG A 37 18.90 -3.01 -0.01
CA ARG A 37 19.69 -1.87 -0.49
C ARG A 37 19.36 -1.48 -1.95
N LYS A 38 18.98 -2.43 -2.81
CA LYS A 38 18.57 -2.20 -4.21
C LYS A 38 17.08 -1.84 -4.38
N LEU A 39 16.25 -2.13 -3.38
CA LEU A 39 14.82 -1.82 -3.36
C LEU A 39 14.62 -0.36 -3.00
N VAL A 40 15.30 0.07 -1.93
CA VAL A 40 15.25 1.45 -1.47
C VAL A 40 15.97 2.41 -2.43
N SER A 41 16.94 1.92 -3.24
CA SER A 41 17.65 2.76 -4.22
C SER A 41 16.76 3.34 -5.33
N LYS A 42 15.57 2.77 -5.57
CA LYS A 42 14.59 3.31 -6.52
C LYS A 42 13.69 4.39 -5.91
N TRP A 43 13.74 4.54 -4.60
CA TRP A 43 13.06 5.61 -3.90
C TRP A 43 13.91 6.86 -3.91
N HIS A 44 13.26 7.98 -4.16
CA HIS A 44 13.89 9.28 -4.25
C HIS A 44 13.62 10.01 -2.92
N PRO A 45 14.62 10.14 -2.04
CA PRO A 45 14.51 11.01 -0.89
C PRO A 45 14.48 12.46 -1.38
N THR A 46 13.52 13.22 -0.89
CA THR A 46 13.38 14.64 -1.17
C THR A 46 13.94 15.44 0.00
N THR A 47 14.37 16.67 -0.26
CA THR A 47 14.91 17.60 0.74
C THR A 47 13.91 17.98 1.83
N LYS A 48 12.61 17.66 1.65
CA LYS A 48 11.54 17.90 2.62
C LYS A 48 11.31 16.74 3.59
N GLY A 49 12.19 15.73 3.60
CA GLY A 49 12.02 14.54 4.44
C GLY A 49 10.93 13.60 3.92
N THR A 50 10.71 13.57 2.60
CA THR A 50 9.74 12.67 1.97
C THR A 50 10.47 11.69 1.07
N LEU A 51 10.15 10.41 1.16
CA LEU A 51 10.64 9.36 0.29
C LEU A 51 9.58 9.04 -0.77
N LYS A 52 9.92 9.24 -2.05
CA LYS A 52 8.97 9.09 -3.16
C LYS A 52 9.34 7.98 -4.12
N ARG A 53 8.35 7.20 -4.55
CA ARG A 53 8.48 6.15 -5.55
C ARG A 53 7.37 6.26 -6.59
N SER A 54 7.75 6.31 -7.86
CA SER A 54 6.81 6.28 -8.98
C SER A 54 6.91 4.97 -9.74
N TYR A 55 5.79 4.29 -9.91
CA TYR A 55 5.68 2.99 -10.54
C TYR A 55 4.75 3.10 -11.75
N ARG A 56 5.20 2.60 -12.91
CA ARG A 56 4.34 2.51 -14.10
C ARG A 56 3.53 1.23 -14.02
N VAL A 57 2.24 1.35 -14.27
CA VAL A 57 1.30 0.24 -14.21
C VAL A 57 0.87 -0.10 -15.64
N PRO A 58 0.73 -1.38 -16.00
CA PRO A 58 0.33 -1.75 -17.36
C PRO A 58 -1.16 -1.44 -17.67
N SER A 59 -2.03 -1.45 -16.66
CA SER A 59 -3.47 -1.23 -16.84
C SER A 59 -4.16 -0.69 -15.59
N LYS A 60 -5.35 -0.09 -15.77
CA LYS A 60 -6.19 0.41 -14.66
C LYS A 60 -6.48 -0.67 -13.62
N SER A 61 -6.88 -1.85 -14.06
CA SER A 61 -7.29 -2.95 -13.17
C SER A 61 -6.13 -3.44 -12.31
N VAL A 62 -4.91 -3.51 -12.86
CA VAL A 62 -3.70 -3.82 -12.09
C VAL A 62 -3.39 -2.71 -11.09
N GLY A 63 -3.54 -1.44 -11.49
CA GLY A 63 -3.32 -0.28 -10.62
C GLY A 63 -4.26 -0.24 -9.43
N GLN A 64 -5.55 -0.51 -9.67
CA GLN A 64 -6.55 -0.62 -8.61
C GLN A 64 -6.29 -1.81 -7.69
N LYS A 65 -5.88 -2.97 -8.22
CA LYS A 65 -5.47 -4.13 -7.42
C LYS A 65 -4.27 -3.79 -6.54
N LEU A 66 -3.26 -3.12 -7.08
CA LEU A 66 -2.09 -2.65 -6.33
C LEU A 66 -2.49 -1.66 -5.23
N LEU A 67 -3.36 -0.70 -5.53
CA LEU A 67 -3.82 0.28 -4.54
C LEU A 67 -4.60 -0.39 -3.40
N LYS A 68 -5.42 -1.40 -3.72
CA LYS A 68 -6.11 -2.25 -2.72
C LYS A 68 -5.13 -3.07 -1.88
N ALA A 69 -4.11 -3.67 -2.51
CA ALA A 69 -3.08 -4.40 -1.80
C ALA A 69 -2.29 -3.49 -0.84
N ILE A 70 -1.96 -2.27 -1.27
CA ILE A 70 -1.34 -1.26 -0.41
C ILE A 70 -2.29 -0.86 0.73
N ALA A 71 -3.57 -0.59 0.43
CA ALA A 71 -4.56 -0.24 1.45
C ALA A 71 -4.71 -1.35 2.51
N SER A 72 -4.71 -2.62 2.09
CA SER A 72 -4.70 -3.78 2.98
C SER A 72 -3.42 -3.83 3.81
N LEU A 73 -2.25 -3.72 3.19
CA LEU A 73 -0.96 -3.73 3.91
C LEU A 73 -0.89 -2.61 4.95
N LEU A 74 -1.28 -1.40 4.60
CA LEU A 74 -1.34 -0.27 5.54
C LEU A 74 -2.38 -0.52 6.65
N SER A 75 -3.43 -1.28 6.34
CA SER A 75 -4.47 -1.63 7.29
C SER A 75 -4.10 -2.80 8.15
N ASP A 76 -3.25 -3.76 7.76
CA ASP A 76 -2.86 -4.96 8.50
C ASP A 76 -1.60 -4.77 9.34
N ASP A 77 -0.61 -4.06 8.80
CA ASP A 77 0.73 -4.03 9.38
C ASP A 77 0.86 -2.95 10.46
N ASP A 78 1.25 -3.37 11.66
CA ASP A 78 1.36 -2.51 12.84
C ASP A 78 2.42 -1.40 12.71
N HIS A 79 3.34 -1.48 11.73
CA HIS A 79 4.28 -0.38 11.47
C HIS A 79 3.60 0.83 10.83
N PHE A 80 2.40 0.64 10.27
CA PHE A 80 1.59 1.69 9.64
C PHE A 80 0.36 2.03 10.49
N ARG A 81 -0.03 1.22 11.46
CA ARG A 81 -1.07 1.56 12.42
C ARG A 81 -0.50 2.45 13.54
N ASP A 82 -1.24 3.48 13.92
CA ASP A 82 -1.04 4.10 15.22
C ASP A 82 -2.00 3.39 16.20
N ALA A 83 -1.46 2.89 17.31
CA ALA A 83 -2.05 1.85 18.17
C ALA A 83 -3.41 2.21 18.83
N THR A 84 -3.93 3.42 18.58
CA THR A 84 -5.07 3.97 19.34
C THR A 84 -6.31 4.35 18.51
N SER A 85 -6.22 4.48 17.18
CA SER A 85 -7.33 5.12 16.41
C SER A 85 -7.59 4.57 15.01
N HIS A 86 -7.03 3.41 14.64
CA HIS A 86 -7.05 3.00 13.25
C HIS A 86 -8.25 2.10 12.88
N LYS A 87 -9.24 2.64 12.15
CA LYS A 87 -10.42 1.91 11.63
C LYS A 87 -10.21 1.28 10.24
N GLY A 88 -8.97 1.21 9.76
CA GLY A 88 -8.62 0.74 8.41
C GLY A 88 -8.38 1.91 7.44
N CYS A 89 -7.41 1.75 6.54
CA CYS A 89 -7.06 2.73 5.52
C CYS A 89 -8.00 2.51 4.32
N GLN A 90 -8.95 3.43 4.11
CA GLN A 90 -9.87 3.34 2.98
C GLN A 90 -9.32 4.08 1.76
N ILE A 91 -9.47 3.47 0.58
CA ILE A 91 -9.21 4.14 -0.69
C ILE A 91 -10.25 5.25 -0.88
N ARG A 92 -9.76 6.45 -1.15
CA ARG A 92 -10.54 7.63 -1.49
C ARG A 92 -10.33 7.98 -2.95
N ARG A 93 -11.36 8.51 -3.58
CA ARG A 93 -11.25 9.07 -4.92
C ARG A 93 -10.69 10.49 -4.81
N GLU A 94 -9.51 10.72 -5.38
CA GLU A 94 -8.86 12.05 -5.36
C GLU A 94 -9.18 12.85 -6.62
N SER A 95 -9.34 12.17 -7.76
CA SER A 95 -9.64 12.77 -9.05
C SER A 95 -10.64 11.92 -9.85
N ALA A 96 -11.11 12.43 -10.98
CA ALA A 96 -11.95 11.67 -11.90
C ALA A 96 -11.27 10.36 -12.35
N HIS A 97 -9.94 10.38 -12.44
CA HIS A 97 -9.07 9.30 -12.94
C HIS A 97 -8.06 8.82 -11.89
N GLY A 98 -8.20 9.29 -10.64
CA GLY A 98 -7.20 9.08 -9.60
C GLY A 98 -7.81 8.63 -8.28
N GLU A 99 -7.22 7.60 -7.70
CA GLU A 99 -7.60 7.01 -6.43
C GLU A 99 -6.39 7.03 -5.49
N SER A 100 -6.57 7.40 -4.23
CA SER A 100 -5.49 7.43 -3.25
C SER A 100 -5.88 6.81 -1.92
N VAL A 101 -4.89 6.27 -1.23
CA VAL A 101 -5.00 5.82 0.17
C VAL A 101 -3.90 6.49 0.96
N CYS A 102 -4.25 7.00 2.15
CA CYS A 102 -3.32 7.66 3.04
C CYS A 102 -3.42 7.08 4.45
N CYS A 103 -2.27 6.81 5.05
CA CYS A 103 -2.18 6.17 6.36
C CYS A 103 -0.81 6.40 6.99
N ASN A 104 -0.78 6.92 8.23
CA ASN A 104 0.42 7.09 9.05
C ASN A 104 1.68 7.50 8.27
N ASN A 105 1.56 8.67 7.64
CA ASN A 105 2.59 9.33 6.83
C ASN A 105 2.98 8.61 5.54
N VAL A 106 2.21 7.61 5.13
CA VAL A 106 2.29 7.01 3.80
C VAL A 106 1.09 7.45 2.98
N ARG A 107 1.33 7.80 1.73
CA ARG A 107 0.30 8.09 0.75
C ARG A 107 0.61 7.33 -0.53
N ALA A 108 -0.35 6.55 -1.01
CA ALA A 108 -0.28 5.95 -2.33
C ALA A 108 -1.39 6.56 -3.20
N LEU A 109 -1.03 7.05 -4.37
CA LEU A 109 -1.92 7.66 -5.35
C LEU A 109 -1.76 6.91 -6.67
N PHE A 110 -2.83 6.32 -7.15
CA PHE A 110 -2.94 5.78 -8.49
C PHE A 110 -3.62 6.81 -9.39
N ASP A 111 -3.03 7.11 -10.54
CA ASP A 111 -3.64 7.97 -11.56
C ASP A 111 -3.50 7.33 -12.94
N GLU A 112 -4.57 7.41 -13.74
CA GLU A 112 -4.65 6.76 -15.05
C GLU A 112 -4.05 7.60 -16.19
N LEU A 113 -3.87 8.91 -16.02
CA LEU A 113 -3.52 9.84 -17.09
C LEU A 113 -2.14 10.50 -16.90
N PRO A 114 -1.38 10.80 -17.99
CA PRO A 114 -1.56 10.34 -19.38
C PRO A 114 -1.20 8.86 -19.57
N THR A 115 -0.54 8.25 -18.59
CA THR A 115 -0.25 6.81 -18.52
C THR A 115 -0.58 6.31 -17.11
N PRO A 116 -1.14 5.10 -16.96
CA PRO A 116 -1.44 4.55 -15.65
C PRO A 116 -0.17 4.42 -14.80
N HIS A 117 -0.14 5.15 -13.68
CA HIS A 117 0.99 5.21 -12.79
C HIS A 117 0.53 5.28 -11.33
N LEU A 118 1.34 4.69 -10.46
CA LEU A 118 1.13 4.65 -9.03
C LEU A 118 2.31 5.36 -8.37
N VAL A 119 2.00 6.37 -7.56
CA VAL A 119 2.98 7.15 -6.81
C VAL A 119 2.79 6.84 -5.34
N VAL A 120 3.87 6.40 -4.68
CA VAL A 120 3.89 6.15 -3.25
C VAL A 120 4.85 7.13 -2.61
N GLU A 121 4.39 7.81 -1.57
CA GLU A 121 5.09 8.86 -0.84
C GLU A 121 5.08 8.51 0.65
N ILE A 122 6.24 8.54 1.29
CA ILE A 122 6.40 8.36 2.73
C ILE A 122 6.98 9.65 3.28
N THR A 123 6.26 10.33 4.15
CA THR A 123 6.68 11.56 4.79
C THR A 123 7.24 11.24 6.17
N ALA A 124 8.44 11.71 6.50
CA ALA A 124 8.96 11.62 7.86
C ALA A 124 8.06 12.44 8.80
N PHE A 125 7.62 11.82 9.89
CA PHE A 125 6.87 12.50 10.94
C PHE A 125 7.41 12.11 12.32
N PRO A 126 7.70 13.08 13.21
CA PRO A 126 7.65 14.53 13.00
C PRO A 126 8.61 15.01 11.91
N ALA A 127 8.37 16.21 11.36
CA ALA A 127 9.16 16.75 10.24
C ALA A 127 10.67 16.72 10.55
N GLY A 128 11.43 15.95 9.79
CA GLY A 128 12.83 15.65 10.10
C GLY A 128 13.51 14.80 9.02
N PRO A 129 14.74 14.34 9.28
CA PRO A 129 15.43 13.42 8.39
C PRO A 129 14.69 12.09 8.33
N LEU A 130 14.73 11.44 7.17
CA LEU A 130 14.19 10.09 7.00
C LEU A 130 14.90 9.13 7.97
N THR A 131 14.11 8.42 8.75
CA THR A 131 14.61 7.46 9.74
C THR A 131 14.65 6.06 9.13
N GLU A 132 15.37 5.14 9.77
CA GLU A 132 15.39 3.73 9.35
C GLU A 132 13.99 3.11 9.31
N LYS A 133 13.06 3.58 10.16
CA LYS A 133 11.65 3.15 10.15
C LYS A 133 10.95 3.51 8.84
N ASP A 134 11.24 4.68 8.28
CA ASP A 134 10.66 5.11 7.00
C ASP A 134 11.19 4.27 5.84
N TYR A 135 12.47 3.90 5.91
CA TYR A 135 13.08 2.97 4.94
C TYR A 135 12.54 1.54 5.08
N ALA A 136 12.25 1.07 6.30
CA ALA A 136 11.60 -0.21 6.52
C ALA A 136 10.17 -0.23 5.95
N LYS A 137 9.41 0.86 6.10
CA LYS A 137 8.11 1.04 5.43
C LYS A 137 8.24 0.99 3.91
N ALA A 138 9.25 1.68 3.36
CA ALA A 138 9.53 1.72 1.92
C ALA A 138 9.82 0.33 1.35
N GLU A 139 10.54 -0.50 2.10
CA GLU A 139 10.83 -1.87 1.71
C GLU A 139 9.57 -2.73 1.61
N LYS A 140 8.71 -2.68 2.63
CA LYS A 140 7.43 -3.42 2.63
C LYS A 140 6.55 -3.01 1.45
N LEU A 141 6.49 -1.72 1.15
CA LEU A 141 5.75 -1.18 0.01
C LEU A 141 6.36 -1.64 -1.33
N GLU A 142 7.69 -1.66 -1.47
CA GLU A 142 8.33 -2.18 -2.68
C GLU A 142 8.07 -3.68 -2.89
N LYS A 143 7.98 -4.48 -1.82
CA LYS A 143 7.62 -5.90 -1.94
C LYS A 143 6.24 -6.07 -2.61
N VAL A 144 5.25 -5.27 -2.21
CA VAL A 144 3.91 -5.26 -2.83
C VAL A 144 3.97 -4.78 -4.28
N LEU A 145 4.67 -3.66 -4.54
CA LEU A 145 4.79 -3.06 -5.87
C LEU A 145 5.46 -4.00 -6.89
N ARG A 146 6.52 -4.71 -6.48
CA ARG A 146 7.22 -5.67 -7.34
C ARG A 146 6.44 -6.95 -7.57
N SER A 147 5.69 -7.42 -6.57
CA SER A 147 4.90 -8.63 -6.70
C SER A 147 3.72 -8.43 -7.65
N GLY A 148 3.09 -7.25 -7.63
CA GLY A 148 2.07 -6.89 -8.64
C GLY A 148 2.62 -6.58 -10.04
N ALA A 149 3.95 -6.50 -10.21
CA ALA A 149 4.61 -6.43 -11.52
C ALA A 149 4.77 -7.78 -12.21
N SER A 150 4.68 -8.87 -11.44
CA SER A 150 4.83 -10.25 -11.89
C SER A 150 3.48 -10.93 -12.21
N ILE A 151 2.38 -10.16 -12.14
CA ILE A 151 1.01 -10.55 -12.49
C ILE A 151 0.67 -10.01 -13.88
#